data_AF-A0A519CRS0-F1
#
_entry.id   AF-A0A519CRS0-F1
#
_cell.length_a   1.000
_cell.length_b   1.000
_cell.length_c   1.000
_cell.angle_alpha   90.00
_cell.angle_beta   90.00
_cell.angle_gamma   90.00
#
_symmetry.space_group_name_H-M   'P 1'
#
loop_
_entity.id
_entity.type
_entity.pdbx_description
1 polymer ?
#
loop_
_entity_poly.entity_id
_entity_poly.type
_entity_poly.pdbx_seq_one_letter_code
_entity_poly.pdbx_strand_id
1 'polypeptide(L)'
;MTTNSFFSSVDSFSENLSKNNIKVCVIGIGRIGLPTALSFANKNLSTIGVDINTELVNSINSGKYPLDDEPEFDKIFDKVTKNKFFSATDNISEALTKSNVVILSLPTPMDKNCVPNYSALFSVAQDLHDFIQHETLIIIESTVEPGFIEDEFIKIVEGKNKKLTCNIDFSIVACPETANPGEIFSDFHKLPRLIGGFDEKFSQITAELYHYVFNVEIIHLPNCKTANAAKLTANVFRDVNIAFINELAMLFEKMDIDIIKVIEACDRKYNFQAHYPGSGVGGPCLPVNSYQYLNTARKTFDGVLRMIETAREINEHMPHHTVEIVVDALNESEKSIKNSNIGILGISYKPNVADIQLSPAEEIVKHLEQLGAKIKIYDPFYKSQNIFSHMCSNSFDDVVENSDALILVTAHDEFKNIDPKILFSKMNTPIFVDTRGIMNIESAKKSGLIFRGIGRGGR
;
A
#
# COMPACT_ATOMS: atom_id res chain seq x y z
N MET A 1 -9.73 18.38 44.09
CA MET A 1 -8.39 18.34 43.49
C MET A 1 -8.54 18.89 42.08
N THR A 2 -7.95 20.03 41.80
CA THR A 2 -7.93 20.64 40.46
C THR A 2 -7.25 19.66 39.51
N THR A 3 -8.04 18.97 38.69
CA THR A 3 -7.54 18.19 37.56
C THR A 3 -6.91 19.18 36.60
N ASN A 4 -5.58 19.28 36.59
CA ASN A 4 -4.88 20.00 35.54
C ASN A 4 -5.24 19.32 34.21
N SER A 5 -5.97 20.06 33.38
CA SER A 5 -6.37 19.63 32.03
C SER A 5 -5.12 19.29 31.21
N PHE A 6 -5.07 18.06 30.67
CA PHE A 6 -3.91 17.55 29.93
C PHE A 6 -3.61 18.39 28.68
N PHE A 7 -4.65 19.00 28.11
CA PHE A 7 -4.63 19.72 26.84
C PHE A 7 -5.04 21.20 26.97
N SER A 8 -4.88 21.77 28.16
CA SER A 8 -5.19 23.19 28.44
C SER A 8 -4.35 24.15 27.61
N SER A 9 -3.07 23.84 27.43
CA SER A 9 -2.13 24.53 26.54
C SER A 9 -1.12 23.54 25.97
N VAL A 10 -0.38 23.97 24.95
CA VAL A 10 0.76 23.23 24.40
C VAL A 10 1.80 22.96 25.50
N ASP A 11 2.19 23.98 26.27
CA ASP A 11 3.15 23.84 27.38
C ASP A 11 2.69 22.81 28.44
N SER A 12 1.39 22.82 28.79
CA SER A 12 0.82 21.84 29.74
C SER A 12 0.92 20.42 29.19
N PHE A 13 0.72 20.25 27.87
CA PHE A 13 0.89 18.96 27.23
C PHE A 13 2.36 18.54 27.25
N SER A 14 3.31 19.40 26.88
CA SER A 14 4.74 19.09 26.89
C SER A 14 5.24 18.71 28.29
N GLU A 15 4.74 19.38 29.34
CA GLU A 15 5.02 19.01 30.73
C GLU A 15 4.52 17.60 31.06
N ASN A 16 3.29 17.26 30.68
CA ASN A 16 2.72 15.93 30.92
C ASN A 16 3.42 14.85 30.09
N LEU A 17 3.85 15.18 28.87
CA LEU A 17 4.65 14.32 28.01
C LEU A 17 6.00 14.02 28.65
N SER A 18 6.71 15.04 29.15
CA SER A 18 8.01 14.88 29.83
C SER A 18 7.92 14.02 31.11
N LYS A 19 6.77 14.03 31.78
CA LYS A 19 6.48 13.23 32.98
C LYS A 19 5.94 11.83 32.64
N ASN A 20 5.79 11.48 31.36
CA ASN A 20 5.17 10.24 30.87
C ASN A 20 3.73 10.02 31.40
N ASN A 21 2.97 11.10 31.58
CA ASN A 21 1.58 11.03 32.03
C ASN A 21 0.58 10.83 30.87
N ILE A 22 1.06 10.87 29.62
CA ILE A 22 0.24 10.64 28.43
C ILE A 22 0.00 9.13 28.26
N LYS A 23 -1.26 8.77 28.02
CA LYS A 23 -1.71 7.39 27.88
C LYS A 23 -2.34 7.21 26.51
N VAL A 24 -1.77 6.27 25.74
CA VAL A 24 -2.06 6.11 24.32
C VAL A 24 -2.87 4.84 24.11
N CYS A 25 -3.95 4.95 23.36
CA CYS A 25 -4.66 3.82 22.80
C CYS A 25 -4.39 3.78 21.29
N VAL A 26 -4.03 2.63 20.73
CA VAL A 26 -3.95 2.44 19.28
C VAL A 26 -4.98 1.39 18.88
N ILE A 27 -5.95 1.77 18.05
CA ILE A 27 -7.05 0.91 17.61
C ILE A 27 -6.75 0.43 16.19
N GLY A 28 -6.70 -0.89 16.03
CA GLY A 28 -6.22 -1.59 14.84
C GLY A 28 -4.73 -1.89 14.93
N ILE A 29 -4.34 -2.89 15.72
CA ILE A 29 -2.93 -3.31 15.89
C ILE A 29 -2.53 -4.40 14.87
N GLY A 30 -2.89 -4.17 13.62
CA GLY A 30 -2.42 -4.95 12.48
C GLY A 30 -1.04 -4.50 11.99
N ARG A 31 -0.83 -4.56 10.67
CA ARG A 31 0.46 -4.29 10.00
C ARG A 31 1.08 -2.94 10.35
N ILE A 32 0.30 -1.87 10.39
CA ILE A 32 0.78 -0.51 10.68
C ILE A 32 0.61 -0.18 12.17
N GLY A 33 -0.57 -0.43 12.74
CA GLY A 33 -0.88 0.04 14.08
C GLY A 33 -0.11 -0.66 15.19
N LEU A 34 0.31 -1.92 15.02
CA LEU A 34 1.19 -2.57 16.02
C LEU A 34 2.56 -1.88 16.07
N PRO A 35 3.31 -1.73 14.95
CA PRO A 35 4.51 -0.89 14.91
C PRO A 35 4.33 0.52 15.49
N THR A 36 3.21 1.19 15.18
CA THR A 36 2.88 2.50 15.77
C THR A 36 2.80 2.38 17.29
N ALA A 37 1.98 1.47 17.82
CA ALA A 37 1.82 1.29 19.27
C ALA A 37 3.14 0.97 19.99
N LEU A 38 3.96 0.10 19.40
CA LEU A 38 5.28 -0.25 19.93
C LEU A 38 6.23 0.94 19.95
N SER A 39 6.17 1.82 18.95
CA SER A 39 7.00 3.03 18.89
C SER A 39 6.67 4.01 20.02
N PHE A 40 5.39 4.21 20.32
CA PHE A 40 4.95 5.01 21.47
C PHE A 40 5.39 4.37 22.79
N ALA A 41 5.18 3.07 22.96
CA ALA A 41 5.59 2.33 24.16
C ALA A 41 7.12 2.36 24.37
N ASN A 42 7.91 2.36 23.30
CA ASN A 42 9.38 2.40 23.35
C ASN A 42 9.92 3.73 23.92
N LYS A 43 9.09 4.78 23.90
CA LYS A 43 9.35 6.08 24.52
C LYS A 43 8.80 6.21 25.94
N ASN A 44 8.50 5.07 26.57
CA ASN A 44 7.98 4.94 27.94
C ASN A 44 6.58 5.55 28.13
N LEU A 45 5.80 5.70 27.05
CA LEU A 45 4.40 6.05 27.15
C LEU A 45 3.59 4.78 27.42
N SER A 46 2.61 4.87 28.32
CA SER A 46 1.71 3.74 28.57
C SER A 46 0.80 3.56 27.36
N THR A 47 0.96 2.46 26.63
CA THR A 47 0.24 2.21 25.37
C THR A 47 -0.60 0.94 25.44
N ILE A 48 -1.88 1.06 25.07
CA ILE A 48 -2.81 -0.06 24.93
C ILE A 48 -3.11 -0.24 23.44
N GLY A 49 -2.81 -1.41 22.91
CA GLY A 49 -3.23 -1.83 21.57
C GLY A 49 -4.62 -2.46 21.62
N VAL A 50 -5.49 -2.14 20.66
CA VAL A 50 -6.83 -2.71 20.56
C VAL A 50 -7.01 -3.37 19.20
N ASP A 51 -7.49 -4.61 19.19
CA ASP A 51 -7.93 -5.28 17.96
C ASP A 51 -9.18 -6.13 18.19
N ILE A 52 -10.02 -6.24 17.17
CA ILE A 52 -11.18 -7.14 17.19
C ILE A 52 -10.77 -8.61 17.05
N ASN A 53 -9.56 -8.87 16.55
CA ASN A 53 -9.01 -10.20 16.43
C ASN A 53 -8.46 -10.69 17.79
N THR A 54 -9.29 -11.39 18.56
CA THR A 54 -8.91 -11.97 19.86
C THR A 54 -7.73 -12.94 19.76
N GLU A 55 -7.54 -13.66 18.65
CA GLU A 55 -6.38 -14.56 18.46
C GLU A 55 -5.07 -13.77 18.36
N LEU A 56 -5.07 -12.67 17.60
CA LEU A 56 -3.94 -11.76 17.51
C LEU A 56 -3.60 -11.14 18.88
N VAL A 57 -4.63 -10.66 19.60
CA VAL A 57 -4.47 -10.10 20.95
C VAL A 57 -3.87 -11.12 21.91
N ASN A 58 -4.38 -12.35 21.93
CA ASN A 58 -3.86 -13.42 22.78
C ASN A 58 -2.42 -13.80 22.41
N SER A 59 -2.09 -13.87 21.12
CA SER A 59 -0.74 -14.12 20.64
C SER A 59 0.23 -13.04 21.15
N ILE A 60 -0.12 -11.77 20.99
CA ILE A 60 0.67 -10.63 21.48
C ILE A 60 0.87 -10.70 22.99
N ASN A 61 -0.20 -10.90 23.76
CA ASN A 61 -0.11 -10.97 25.21
C ASN A 61 0.65 -12.20 25.73
N SER A 62 0.75 -13.26 24.91
CA SER A 62 1.60 -14.43 25.20
C SER A 62 3.09 -14.22 24.91
N GLY A 63 3.48 -13.03 24.43
CA GLY A 63 4.86 -12.69 24.10
C GLY A 63 5.28 -13.11 22.68
N LYS A 64 4.32 -13.43 21.80
CA LYS A 64 4.61 -13.76 20.40
C LYS A 64 4.38 -12.54 19.51
N TYR A 65 5.47 -12.00 18.97
CA TYR A 65 5.43 -10.94 17.95
C TYR A 65 4.92 -11.51 16.61
N PRO A 66 3.98 -10.85 15.90
CA PRO A 66 3.34 -11.41 14.71
C PRO A 66 3.88 -10.91 13.35
N LEU A 67 4.84 -9.98 13.31
CA LEU A 67 5.34 -9.37 12.05
C LEU A 67 6.83 -9.66 11.83
N ASP A 68 7.16 -10.93 11.56
CA ASP A 68 8.55 -11.39 11.45
C ASP A 68 9.37 -10.73 10.32
N ASP A 69 8.71 -10.10 9.36
CA ASP A 69 9.28 -9.39 8.22
C ASP A 69 9.51 -7.90 8.46
N GLU A 70 9.28 -7.39 9.69
CA GLU A 70 9.57 -6.01 10.09
C GLU A 70 10.79 -5.95 11.03
N PRO A 71 11.96 -5.51 10.53
CA PRO A 71 13.18 -5.45 11.34
C PRO A 71 13.05 -4.57 12.59
N GLU A 72 13.79 -4.93 13.64
CA GLU A 72 13.91 -4.21 14.93
C GLU A 72 12.67 -4.18 15.84
N PHE A 73 11.47 -4.39 15.31
CA PHE A 73 10.26 -4.34 16.12
C PHE A 73 10.09 -5.53 17.07
N ASP A 74 10.69 -6.69 16.76
CA ASP A 74 10.79 -7.83 17.67
C ASP A 74 11.51 -7.45 18.98
N LYS A 75 12.66 -6.76 18.87
CA LYS A 75 13.44 -6.27 20.01
C LYS A 75 12.69 -5.20 20.79
N ILE A 76 12.02 -4.29 20.07
CA ILE A 76 11.20 -3.25 20.71
C ILE A 76 10.05 -3.90 21.47
N PHE A 77 9.35 -4.85 20.84
CA PHE A 77 8.25 -5.62 21.43
C PHE A 77 8.67 -6.27 22.75
N ASP A 78 9.78 -7.02 22.76
CA ASP A 78 10.31 -7.66 23.97
C ASP A 78 10.64 -6.64 25.07
N LYS A 79 11.24 -5.51 24.70
CA LYS A 79 11.58 -4.44 25.65
C LYS A 79 10.33 -3.83 26.29
N VAL A 80 9.33 -3.45 25.48
CA VAL A 80 8.16 -2.71 25.97
C VAL A 80 7.18 -3.61 26.74
N THR A 81 7.08 -4.89 26.36
CA THR A 81 6.27 -5.88 27.08
C THR A 81 6.89 -6.20 28.44
N LYS A 82 8.21 -6.45 28.49
CA LYS A 82 8.94 -6.71 29.75
C LYS A 82 8.84 -5.53 30.72
N ASN A 83 8.93 -4.31 30.21
CA ASN A 83 8.81 -3.09 31.01
C ASN A 83 7.35 -2.67 31.28
N LYS A 84 6.36 -3.44 30.78
CA LYS A 84 4.92 -3.19 30.93
C LYS A 84 4.45 -1.82 30.41
N PHE A 85 5.09 -1.33 29.36
CA PHE A 85 4.64 -0.13 28.63
C PHE A 85 3.63 -0.44 27.53
N PHE A 86 3.52 -1.72 27.12
CA PHE A 86 2.56 -2.15 26.10
C PHE A 86 1.72 -3.34 26.57
N SER A 87 0.44 -3.32 26.24
CA SER A 87 -0.50 -4.44 26.38
C SER A 87 -1.52 -4.42 25.24
N ALA A 88 -2.00 -5.58 24.82
CA ALA A 88 -3.10 -5.67 23.84
C ALA A 88 -4.42 -6.07 24.52
N THR A 89 -5.56 -5.65 23.97
CA THR A 89 -6.90 -6.05 24.42
C THR A 89 -7.88 -6.08 23.26
N ASP A 90 -8.92 -6.90 23.35
CA ASP A 90 -10.10 -6.84 22.48
C ASP A 90 -11.24 -6.03 23.11
N ASN A 91 -11.05 -5.54 24.35
CA ASN A 91 -12.00 -4.67 25.04
C ASN A 91 -11.70 -3.18 24.78
N ILE A 92 -12.34 -2.64 23.75
CA ILE A 92 -12.18 -1.23 23.36
C ILE A 92 -12.63 -0.23 24.45
N SER A 93 -13.70 -0.55 25.19
CA SER A 93 -14.24 0.32 26.25
C SER A 93 -13.22 0.54 27.38
N GLU A 94 -12.56 -0.54 27.80
CA GLU A 94 -11.49 -0.47 28.81
C GLU A 94 -10.31 0.38 28.33
N ALA A 95 -9.90 0.21 27.07
CA ALA A 95 -8.78 0.95 26.51
C ALA A 95 -9.07 2.45 26.38
N LEU A 96 -10.27 2.81 25.88
CA LEU A 96 -10.70 4.21 25.71
C LEU A 96 -10.82 4.94 27.05
N THR A 97 -11.42 4.31 28.07
CA THR A 97 -11.57 4.93 29.40
C THR A 97 -10.25 5.16 30.14
N LYS A 98 -9.18 4.47 29.74
CA LYS A 98 -7.84 4.58 30.34
C LYS A 98 -6.88 5.48 29.57
N SER A 99 -7.30 6.06 28.44
CA SER A 99 -6.40 6.77 27.51
C SER A 99 -6.84 8.21 27.27
N ASN A 100 -5.88 9.08 26.92
CA ASN A 100 -6.12 10.48 26.58
C ASN A 100 -5.69 10.83 25.15
N VAL A 101 -4.89 9.97 24.52
CA VAL A 101 -4.61 9.99 23.08
C VAL A 101 -5.10 8.66 22.48
N VAL A 102 -5.88 8.73 21.40
CA VAL A 102 -6.42 7.58 20.68
C VAL A 102 -5.99 7.66 19.23
N ILE A 103 -5.28 6.66 18.74
CA ILE A 103 -4.76 6.60 17.36
C ILE A 103 -5.54 5.53 16.60
N LEU A 104 -6.06 5.86 15.42
CA LEU A 104 -6.86 4.95 14.59
C LEU A 104 -6.06 4.50 13.37
N SER A 105 -5.65 3.23 13.37
CA SER A 105 -4.93 2.55 12.27
C SER A 105 -5.75 1.36 11.78
N LEU A 106 -6.92 1.63 11.22
CA LEU A 106 -7.91 0.65 10.78
C LEU A 106 -7.81 0.42 9.26
N PRO A 107 -8.13 -0.78 8.78
CA PRO A 107 -8.16 -1.08 7.36
C PRO A 107 -9.31 -0.32 6.68
N THR A 108 -9.06 0.16 5.46
CA THR A 108 -10.05 0.84 4.61
C THR A 108 -10.15 0.15 3.24
N PRO A 109 -10.55 -1.13 3.21
CA PRO A 109 -10.54 -1.92 1.98
C PRO A 109 -11.58 -1.42 0.98
N MET A 110 -11.40 -1.78 -0.29
CA MET A 110 -12.37 -1.50 -1.35
C MET A 110 -13.35 -2.66 -1.53
N ASP A 111 -14.60 -2.34 -1.86
CA ASP A 111 -15.56 -3.32 -2.32
C ASP A 111 -15.39 -3.64 -3.82
N LYS A 112 -16.18 -4.58 -4.32
CA LYS A 112 -16.18 -5.01 -5.73
C LYS A 112 -16.57 -3.91 -6.74
N ASN A 113 -17.21 -2.83 -6.28
CA ASN A 113 -17.61 -1.70 -7.11
C ASN A 113 -16.58 -0.56 -7.05
N CYS A 114 -15.40 -0.84 -6.49
CA CYS A 114 -14.37 0.15 -6.21
C CYS A 114 -14.90 1.31 -5.34
N VAL A 115 -15.65 1.01 -4.29
CA VAL A 115 -16.08 1.97 -3.25
C VAL A 115 -15.39 1.60 -1.93
N PRO A 116 -14.79 2.58 -1.20
CA PRO A 116 -14.18 2.29 0.09
C PRO A 116 -15.18 1.82 1.13
N ASN A 117 -14.78 0.83 1.90
CA ASN A 117 -15.53 0.33 3.03
C ASN A 117 -14.93 0.89 4.34
N TYR A 118 -15.69 1.78 4.98
CA TYR A 118 -15.32 2.40 6.26
C TYR A 118 -16.07 1.83 7.47
N SER A 119 -16.64 0.62 7.36
CA SER A 119 -17.40 -0.02 8.45
C SER A 119 -16.61 -0.08 9.76
N ALA A 120 -15.30 -0.38 9.71
CA ALA A 120 -14.43 -0.41 10.88
C ALA A 120 -14.32 0.97 11.56
N LEU A 121 -14.13 2.04 10.77
CA LEU A 121 -14.08 3.41 11.27
C LEU A 121 -15.43 3.85 11.84
N PHE A 122 -16.54 3.48 11.21
CA PHE A 122 -17.87 3.78 11.72
C PHE A 122 -18.18 3.06 13.05
N SER A 123 -17.79 1.79 13.17
CA SER A 123 -17.92 1.05 14.44
C SER A 123 -17.12 1.73 15.54
N VAL A 124 -15.86 2.06 15.28
CA VAL A 124 -15.01 2.73 16.27
C VAL A 124 -15.50 4.13 16.58
N ALA A 125 -16.07 4.87 15.62
CA ALA A 125 -16.70 6.15 15.90
C ALA A 125 -17.89 6.04 16.89
N GLN A 126 -18.65 4.94 16.82
CA GLN A 126 -19.71 4.65 17.78
C GLN A 126 -19.14 4.28 19.16
N ASP A 127 -18.09 3.46 19.22
CA ASP A 127 -17.41 3.16 20.49
C ASP A 127 -16.81 4.42 21.12
N LEU A 128 -16.29 5.33 20.29
CA LEU A 128 -15.78 6.61 20.74
C LEU A 128 -16.91 7.47 21.35
N HIS A 129 -18.09 7.54 20.71
CA HIS A 129 -19.25 8.23 21.26
C HIS A 129 -19.62 7.76 22.67
N ASP A 130 -19.55 6.45 22.89
CA ASP A 130 -20.01 5.83 24.12
C ASP A 130 -18.98 5.89 25.26
N PHE A 131 -17.67 5.85 24.94
CA PHE A 131 -16.63 5.58 25.95
C PHE A 131 -15.51 6.62 26.08
N ILE A 132 -15.34 7.58 25.16
CA ILE A 132 -14.26 8.57 25.32
C ILE A 132 -14.48 9.46 26.53
N GLN A 133 -13.36 9.87 27.13
CA GLN A 133 -13.36 10.85 28.19
C GLN A 133 -13.33 12.27 27.59
N HIS A 134 -13.74 13.27 28.38
CA HIS A 134 -13.47 14.65 28.02
C HIS A 134 -11.96 14.88 27.88
N GLU A 135 -11.59 15.80 27.00
CA GLU A 135 -10.22 16.11 26.63
C GLU A 135 -9.48 14.95 25.96
N THR A 136 -10.16 14.15 25.12
CA THR A 136 -9.49 13.11 24.32
C THR A 136 -8.97 13.69 23.00
N LEU A 137 -7.71 13.41 22.66
CA LEU A 137 -7.14 13.66 21.33
C LEU A 137 -7.24 12.39 20.48
N ILE A 138 -7.97 12.46 19.37
CA ILE A 138 -8.13 11.38 18.40
C ILE A 138 -7.27 11.69 17.17
N ILE A 139 -6.41 10.76 16.80
CA ILE A 139 -5.50 10.87 15.66
C ILE A 139 -5.87 9.79 14.64
N ILE A 140 -6.22 10.20 13.43
CA ILE A 140 -6.64 9.27 12.37
C ILE A 140 -5.46 9.07 11.41
N GLU A 141 -4.84 7.90 11.48
CA GLU A 141 -3.77 7.47 10.55
C GLU A 141 -4.31 6.67 9.36
N SER A 142 -5.52 6.14 9.51
CA SER A 142 -6.22 5.37 8.48
C SER A 142 -6.41 6.20 7.21
N THR A 143 -6.19 5.59 6.04
CA THR A 143 -6.34 6.30 4.77
C THR A 143 -7.82 6.47 4.43
N VAL A 144 -8.29 7.72 4.42
CA VAL A 144 -9.68 8.09 4.14
C VAL A 144 -9.75 9.22 3.10
N GLU A 145 -10.93 9.39 2.50
CA GLU A 145 -11.19 10.44 1.51
C GLU A 145 -11.21 11.83 2.16
N PRO A 146 -10.80 12.90 1.44
CA PRO A 146 -10.99 14.27 1.89
C PRO A 146 -12.47 14.56 2.14
N GLY A 147 -12.81 14.93 3.38
CA GLY A 147 -14.18 15.21 3.80
C GLY A 147 -14.78 14.12 4.68
N PHE A 148 -14.28 12.88 4.64
CA PHE A 148 -14.83 11.78 5.45
C PHE A 148 -14.87 12.12 6.96
N ILE A 149 -13.78 12.70 7.47
CA ILE A 149 -13.66 13.03 8.90
C ILE A 149 -14.71 14.10 9.27
N GLU A 150 -14.79 15.16 8.47
CA GLU A 150 -15.68 16.30 8.65
C GLU A 150 -17.16 15.94 8.52
N ASP A 151 -17.48 15.21 7.46
CA ASP A 151 -18.85 15.08 6.97
C ASP A 151 -19.54 13.83 7.51
N GLU A 152 -18.78 12.84 7.99
CA GLU A 152 -19.31 11.55 8.46
C GLU A 152 -18.79 11.18 9.85
N PHE A 153 -17.47 11.09 10.03
CA PHE A 153 -16.87 10.56 11.27
C PHE A 153 -17.24 11.37 12.52
N ILE A 154 -17.06 12.70 12.48
CA ILE A 154 -17.39 13.58 13.62
C ILE A 154 -18.86 13.43 14.02
N LYS A 155 -19.78 13.37 13.03
CA LYS A 155 -21.22 13.30 13.32
C LYS A 155 -21.59 12.04 14.09
N ILE A 156 -20.88 10.93 13.87
CA ILE A 156 -21.09 9.68 14.59
C ILE A 156 -20.55 9.81 16.02
N VAL A 157 -19.34 10.36 16.20
CA VAL A 157 -18.75 10.56 17.54
C VAL A 157 -19.56 11.53 18.40
N GLU A 158 -20.07 12.63 17.83
CA GLU A 158 -20.94 13.58 18.56
C GLU A 158 -22.31 12.95 18.89
N GLY A 159 -22.77 12.03 18.04
CA GLY A 159 -24.08 11.38 18.15
C GLY A 159 -25.27 12.34 18.04
N LYS A 160 -26.49 11.78 18.08
CA LYS A 160 -27.72 12.58 17.94
C LYS A 160 -28.02 13.46 19.15
N ASN A 161 -27.57 13.04 20.33
CA ASN A 161 -27.78 13.78 21.58
C ASN A 161 -26.77 14.92 21.77
N LYS A 162 -25.70 14.99 20.95
CA LYS A 162 -24.61 15.97 21.05
C LYS A 162 -24.04 16.09 22.47
N LYS A 163 -23.91 14.95 23.17
CA LYS A 163 -23.30 14.91 24.50
C LYS A 163 -21.84 15.37 24.46
N LEU A 164 -21.17 15.11 23.35
CA LEU A 164 -19.79 15.48 23.08
C LEU A 164 -19.77 16.35 21.83
N THR A 165 -18.93 17.39 21.83
CA THR A 165 -18.73 18.29 20.68
C THR A 165 -17.25 18.35 20.32
N CYS A 166 -16.94 18.21 19.02
CA CYS A 166 -15.56 18.29 18.53
C CYS A 166 -14.98 19.70 18.77
N ASN A 167 -13.71 19.76 19.18
CA ASN A 167 -12.95 20.92 19.66
C ASN A 167 -13.46 21.57 20.96
N ILE A 168 -14.41 20.94 21.64
CA ILE A 168 -14.83 21.32 23.00
C ILE A 168 -14.51 20.18 23.95
N ASP A 169 -15.05 19.00 23.68
CA ASP A 169 -14.94 17.82 24.54
C ASP A 169 -13.86 16.84 24.08
N PHE A 170 -13.57 16.80 22.78
CA PHE A 170 -12.52 15.99 22.18
C PHE A 170 -12.02 16.70 20.92
N SER A 171 -10.84 16.33 20.43
CA SER A 171 -10.30 16.90 19.19
C SER A 171 -9.84 15.81 18.23
N ILE A 172 -9.93 16.10 16.94
CA ILE A 172 -9.50 15.20 15.88
C ILE A 172 -8.38 15.83 15.07
N VAL A 173 -7.35 15.03 14.79
CA VAL A 173 -6.24 15.36 13.89
C VAL A 173 -6.07 14.22 12.89
N ALA A 174 -5.95 14.54 11.61
CA ALA A 174 -5.54 13.58 10.59
C ALA A 174 -4.01 13.54 10.51
N CYS A 175 -3.46 12.32 10.57
CA CYS A 175 -2.04 12.05 10.36
C CYS A 175 -1.86 10.79 9.50
N PRO A 176 -2.25 10.82 8.21
CA PRO A 176 -2.27 9.63 7.38
C PRO A 176 -0.88 8.99 7.28
N GLU A 177 -0.78 7.69 7.56
CA GLU A 177 0.50 6.97 7.54
C GLU A 177 1.06 6.83 6.11
N THR A 178 2.39 6.91 5.96
CA THR A 178 3.11 6.79 4.69
C THR A 178 4.18 5.70 4.66
N ALA A 179 4.40 4.99 5.76
CA ALA A 179 5.34 3.88 5.83
C ALA A 179 5.00 2.72 4.90
N ASN A 180 6.04 2.09 4.36
CA ASN A 180 5.96 0.93 3.50
C ASN A 180 6.10 -0.38 4.31
N PRO A 181 5.22 -1.36 4.10
CA PRO A 181 5.42 -2.72 4.59
C PRO A 181 6.79 -3.28 4.20
N GLY A 182 7.52 -3.79 5.19
CA GLY A 182 8.88 -4.36 5.11
C GLY A 182 9.97 -3.35 5.48
N GLU A 183 9.61 -2.07 5.58
CA GLU A 183 10.53 -0.97 5.85
C GLU A 183 9.96 -0.01 6.91
N ILE A 184 8.96 -0.44 7.72
CA ILE A 184 8.19 0.46 8.60
C ILE A 184 9.12 1.16 9.58
N PHE A 185 10.07 0.44 10.18
CA PHE A 185 11.00 1.01 11.15
C PHE A 185 11.86 2.13 10.52
N SER A 186 12.40 1.88 9.33
CA SER A 186 13.19 2.86 8.58
C SER A 186 12.35 4.08 8.23
N ASP A 187 11.14 3.86 7.72
CA ASP A 187 10.23 4.92 7.30
C ASP A 187 9.78 5.79 8.48
N PHE A 188 9.52 5.19 9.64
CA PHE A 188 9.19 5.91 10.87
C PHE A 188 10.30 6.85 11.35
N HIS A 189 11.55 6.63 10.91
CA HIS A 189 12.70 7.48 11.25
C HIS A 189 13.12 8.44 10.14
N LYS A 190 12.48 8.37 8.97
CA LYS A 190 12.90 9.15 7.79
C LYS A 190 11.79 10.01 7.20
N LEU A 191 10.57 9.48 7.13
CA LEU A 191 9.47 10.14 6.43
C LEU A 191 8.84 11.23 7.30
N PRO A 192 8.48 12.38 6.71
CA PRO A 192 7.79 13.43 7.45
C PRO A 192 6.38 12.98 7.83
N ARG A 193 5.86 13.57 8.92
CA ARG A 193 4.47 13.35 9.38
C ARG A 193 3.60 14.52 8.96
N LEU A 194 2.54 14.22 8.22
CA LEU A 194 1.55 15.21 7.79
C LEU A 194 0.53 15.41 8.90
N ILE A 195 0.36 16.63 9.41
CA ILE A 195 -0.56 16.90 10.52
C ILE A 195 -1.56 17.96 10.10
N GLY A 196 -2.84 17.59 10.01
CA GLY A 196 -3.94 18.52 9.78
C GLY A 196 -5.04 18.31 10.81
N GLY A 197 -5.33 19.32 11.62
CA GLY A 197 -6.39 19.29 12.64
C GLY A 197 -7.43 20.38 12.43
N PHE A 198 -8.49 20.36 13.24
CA PHE A 198 -9.51 21.42 13.24
C PHE A 198 -9.14 22.64 14.10
N ASP A 199 -8.20 22.45 15.01
CA ASP A 199 -7.71 23.46 15.95
C ASP A 199 -6.18 23.41 15.92
N GLU A 200 -5.57 24.58 15.68
CA GLU A 200 -4.11 24.76 15.61
C GLU A 200 -3.41 24.27 16.88
N LYS A 201 -4.04 24.45 18.06
CA LYS A 201 -3.51 23.96 19.34
C LYS A 201 -3.30 22.45 19.31
N PHE A 202 -4.29 21.69 18.82
CA PHE A 202 -4.21 20.23 18.79
C PHE A 202 -3.33 19.71 17.66
N SER A 203 -3.21 20.45 16.54
CA SER A 203 -2.17 20.18 15.56
C SER A 203 -0.77 20.33 16.16
N GLN A 204 -0.51 21.37 16.96
CA GLN A 204 0.79 21.57 17.62
C GLN A 204 1.07 20.50 18.68
N ILE A 205 0.08 20.15 19.50
CA ILE A 205 0.18 19.05 20.48
C ILE A 205 0.51 17.73 19.79
N THR A 206 -0.12 17.45 18.65
CA THR A 206 0.15 16.24 17.87
C THR A 206 1.56 16.27 17.27
N ALA A 207 2.01 17.44 16.81
CA ALA A 207 3.38 17.64 16.31
C ALA A 207 4.42 17.35 17.39
N GLU A 208 4.25 17.87 18.60
CA GLU A 208 5.16 17.59 19.73
C GLU A 208 5.18 16.10 20.09
N LEU A 209 4.01 15.47 20.14
CA LEU A 209 3.90 14.04 20.43
C LEU A 209 4.62 13.20 19.39
N TYR A 210 4.36 13.45 18.10
CA TYR A 210 4.98 12.68 17.02
C TYR A 210 6.47 12.99 16.88
N HIS A 211 6.90 14.23 17.13
CA HIS A 211 8.31 14.58 17.16
C HIS A 211 9.04 13.86 18.32
N TYR A 212 8.45 13.79 19.51
CA TYR A 212 9.01 13.02 20.63
C TYR A 212 9.16 11.52 20.31
N VAL A 213 8.18 10.95 19.60
CA VAL A 213 8.15 9.52 19.27
C VAL A 213 9.08 9.16 18.11
N PHE A 214 8.97 9.87 16.98
CA PHE A 214 9.61 9.50 15.73
C PHE A 214 10.87 10.34 15.42
N ASN A 215 10.95 11.56 15.97
CA ASN A 215 12.02 12.52 15.73
C ASN A 215 12.25 12.80 14.23
N VAL A 216 11.14 13.01 13.51
CA VAL A 216 11.12 13.33 12.08
C VAL A 216 10.56 14.73 11.83
N GLU A 217 10.69 15.20 10.61
CA GLU A 217 10.06 16.43 10.14
C GLU A 217 8.53 16.36 10.30
N ILE A 218 7.92 17.45 10.76
CA ILE A 218 6.48 17.60 10.85
C ILE A 218 6.04 18.63 9.80
N ILE A 219 5.08 18.25 8.96
CA ILE A 219 4.47 19.13 7.97
C ILE A 219 3.06 19.49 8.44
N HIS A 220 2.90 20.74 8.87
CA HIS A 220 1.61 21.28 9.28
C HIS A 220 0.75 21.58 8.05
N LEU A 221 -0.48 21.10 8.08
CA LEU A 221 -1.50 21.31 7.06
C LEU A 221 -2.71 22.01 7.67
N PRO A 222 -3.43 22.84 6.90
CA PRO A 222 -4.45 23.73 7.44
C PRO A 222 -5.69 23.01 8.01
N ASN A 223 -5.93 21.74 7.65
CA ASN A 223 -7.05 20.94 8.16
C ASN A 223 -6.91 19.46 7.78
N CYS A 224 -7.76 18.63 8.39
CA CYS A 224 -7.88 17.18 8.13
C CYS A 224 -8.07 16.88 6.64
N LYS A 225 -9.01 17.57 5.97
CA LYS A 225 -9.25 17.49 4.53
C LYS A 225 -7.97 17.62 3.69
N THR A 226 -7.12 18.60 4.03
CA THR A 226 -5.86 18.85 3.31
C THR A 226 -4.82 17.75 3.57
N ALA A 227 -4.74 17.22 4.79
CA ALA A 227 -3.85 16.09 5.10
C ALA A 227 -4.21 14.82 4.33
N ASN A 228 -5.48 14.46 4.32
CA ASN A 228 -5.96 13.31 3.56
C ASN A 228 -5.77 13.52 2.05
N ALA A 229 -6.05 14.73 1.55
CA ALA A 229 -5.81 15.06 0.14
C ALA A 229 -4.33 14.94 -0.25
N ALA A 230 -3.41 15.41 0.59
CA ALA A 230 -1.97 15.29 0.32
C ALA A 230 -1.53 13.82 0.19
N LYS A 231 -2.00 12.95 1.10
CA LYS A 231 -1.73 11.50 1.04
C LYS A 231 -2.26 10.88 -0.25
N LEU A 232 -3.52 11.13 -0.60
CA LEU A 232 -4.11 10.55 -1.81
C LEU A 232 -3.42 11.09 -3.08
N THR A 233 -3.19 12.41 -3.15
CA THR A 233 -2.57 13.07 -4.30
C THR A 233 -1.20 12.46 -4.65
N ALA A 234 -0.36 12.17 -3.66
CA ALA A 234 0.96 11.57 -3.90
C ALA A 234 0.86 10.21 -4.62
N ASN A 235 -0.09 9.37 -4.23
CA ASN A 235 -0.31 8.05 -4.85
C ASN A 235 -0.96 8.17 -6.23
N VAL A 236 -1.99 9.02 -6.36
CA VAL A 236 -2.69 9.23 -7.64
C VAL A 236 -1.79 9.88 -8.67
N PHE A 237 -0.92 10.81 -8.27
CA PHE A 237 0.10 11.36 -9.15
C PHE A 237 0.99 10.26 -9.74
N ARG A 238 1.46 9.32 -8.91
CA ARG A 238 2.26 8.17 -9.38
C ARG A 238 1.47 7.28 -10.34
N ASP A 239 0.22 6.97 -10.02
CA ASP A 239 -0.66 6.13 -10.83
C ASP A 239 -0.91 6.73 -12.23
N VAL A 240 -1.22 8.04 -12.30
CA VAL A 240 -1.41 8.79 -13.54
C VAL A 240 -0.14 8.83 -14.38
N ASN A 241 1.02 9.04 -13.77
CA ASN A 241 2.28 9.04 -14.52
C ASN A 241 2.64 7.65 -15.05
N ILE A 242 2.35 6.58 -14.29
CA ILE A 242 2.53 5.21 -14.82
C ILE A 242 1.60 4.97 -16.02
N ALA A 243 0.33 5.40 -15.93
CA ALA A 243 -0.61 5.29 -17.04
C ALA A 243 -0.14 6.04 -18.29
N PHE A 244 0.35 7.27 -18.12
CA PHE A 244 0.92 8.04 -19.21
C PHE A 244 2.09 7.32 -19.89
N ILE A 245 3.02 6.76 -19.10
CA ILE A 245 4.15 6.01 -19.65
C ILE A 245 3.71 4.69 -20.30
N ASN A 246 2.70 4.01 -19.76
CA ASN A 246 2.09 2.82 -20.38
C ASN A 246 1.44 3.15 -21.74
N GLU A 247 0.72 4.26 -21.83
CA GLU A 247 0.11 4.73 -23.09
C GLU A 247 1.18 5.04 -24.14
N LEU A 248 2.26 5.74 -23.75
CA LEU A 248 3.39 5.98 -24.64
C LEU A 248 4.11 4.69 -25.05
N ALA A 249 4.22 3.71 -24.16
CA ALA A 249 4.82 2.42 -24.48
C ALA A 249 4.04 1.71 -25.59
N MET A 250 2.70 1.67 -25.52
CA MET A 250 1.85 1.10 -26.57
C MET A 250 2.00 1.84 -27.91
N LEU A 251 2.10 3.17 -27.89
CA LEU A 251 2.35 3.96 -29.10
C LEU A 251 3.73 3.65 -29.70
N PHE A 252 4.77 3.64 -28.87
CA PHE A 252 6.16 3.47 -29.29
C PHE A 252 6.45 2.05 -29.80
N GLU A 253 5.71 1.03 -29.35
CA GLU A 253 5.74 -0.29 -29.99
C GLU A 253 5.36 -0.24 -31.48
N LYS A 254 4.37 0.59 -31.85
CA LYS A 254 3.96 0.74 -33.26
C LYS A 254 4.95 1.58 -34.07
N MET A 255 5.75 2.42 -33.40
CA MET A 255 6.72 3.32 -34.01
C MET A 255 8.14 2.78 -34.02
N ASP A 256 8.37 1.58 -33.49
CA ASP A 256 9.71 0.99 -33.33
C ASP A 256 10.65 1.85 -32.47
N ILE A 257 10.13 2.38 -31.35
CA ILE A 257 10.87 3.21 -30.39
C ILE A 257 10.97 2.47 -29.05
N ASP A 258 12.17 2.42 -28.45
CA ASP A 258 12.37 1.89 -27.09
C ASP A 258 12.06 2.98 -26.05
N ILE A 259 10.93 2.85 -25.36
CA ILE A 259 10.47 3.74 -24.28
C ILE A 259 11.49 3.85 -23.15
N ILE A 260 12.25 2.80 -22.86
CA ILE A 260 13.28 2.84 -21.81
C ILE A 260 14.39 3.82 -22.21
N LYS A 261 14.76 3.86 -23.50
CA LYS A 261 15.73 4.84 -24.01
C LYS A 261 15.18 6.27 -24.01
N VAL A 262 13.89 6.44 -24.26
CA VAL A 262 13.23 7.76 -24.12
C VAL A 262 13.25 8.22 -22.67
N ILE A 263 12.87 7.36 -21.72
CA ILE A 263 12.90 7.66 -20.28
C ILE A 263 14.33 7.99 -19.83
N GLU A 264 15.32 7.16 -20.16
CA GLU A 264 16.75 7.41 -19.84
C GLU A 264 17.25 8.77 -20.37
N ALA A 265 16.78 9.20 -21.53
CA ALA A 265 17.12 10.51 -22.09
C ALA A 265 16.39 11.65 -21.37
N CYS A 266 15.09 11.48 -21.07
CA CYS A 266 14.27 12.45 -20.37
C CYS A 266 14.68 12.66 -18.91
N ASP A 267 15.11 11.60 -18.21
CA ASP A 267 15.53 11.61 -16.80
C ASP A 267 16.78 12.48 -16.56
N ARG A 268 17.53 12.82 -17.62
CA ARG A 268 18.62 13.80 -17.55
C ARG A 268 18.13 15.24 -17.35
N LYS A 269 16.84 15.50 -17.58
CA LYS A 269 16.24 16.81 -17.41
C LYS A 269 15.76 16.97 -15.97
N TYR A 270 16.15 18.07 -15.34
CA TYR A 270 15.93 18.33 -13.90
C TYR A 270 14.48 18.24 -13.40
N ASN A 271 13.48 18.33 -14.28
CA ASN A 271 12.06 18.34 -13.92
C ASN A 271 11.27 17.13 -14.46
N PHE A 272 11.96 16.10 -14.95
CA PHE A 272 11.32 14.85 -15.34
C PHE A 272 11.37 13.87 -14.17
N GLN A 273 10.22 13.34 -13.77
CA GLN A 273 10.16 12.28 -12.76
C GLN A 273 9.90 10.96 -13.46
N ALA A 274 10.95 10.13 -13.58
CA ALA A 274 10.86 8.85 -14.27
C ALA A 274 9.83 7.92 -13.61
N HIS A 275 8.92 7.42 -14.45
CA HIS A 275 8.05 6.28 -14.19
C HIS A 275 8.28 5.29 -15.33
N TYR A 276 8.03 4.01 -15.09
CA TYR A 276 8.34 2.94 -16.03
C TYR A 276 7.07 2.20 -16.40
N PRO A 277 6.95 1.74 -17.67
CA PRO A 277 5.80 0.97 -18.07
C PRO A 277 5.83 -0.42 -17.43
N GLY A 278 4.68 -1.08 -17.43
CA GLY A 278 4.54 -2.40 -16.86
C GLY A 278 3.32 -3.12 -17.38
N SER A 279 3.14 -4.38 -16.98
CA SER A 279 1.96 -5.17 -17.31
C SER A 279 0.69 -4.74 -16.56
N GLY A 280 0.74 -3.62 -15.84
CA GLY A 280 -0.33 -3.08 -15.01
C GLY A 280 0.18 -2.50 -13.69
N VAL A 281 -0.75 -2.00 -12.88
CA VAL A 281 -0.50 -1.43 -11.56
C VAL A 281 -1.29 -2.21 -10.52
N GLY A 282 -0.59 -2.81 -9.55
CA GLY A 282 -1.20 -3.51 -8.42
C GLY A 282 -0.89 -2.89 -7.07
N GLY A 283 -1.14 -3.66 -6.02
CA GLY A 283 -0.97 -3.26 -4.63
C GLY A 283 -2.16 -2.46 -4.09
N PRO A 284 -2.31 -2.36 -2.76
CA PRO A 284 -3.51 -1.80 -2.12
C PRO A 284 -3.54 -0.27 -2.10
N CYS A 285 -2.53 0.43 -2.61
CA CYS A 285 -2.44 1.89 -2.52
C CYS A 285 -2.76 2.60 -3.85
N LEU A 286 -2.01 2.34 -4.93
CA LEU A 286 -2.16 3.16 -6.15
C LEU A 286 -3.55 3.01 -6.78
N PRO A 287 -4.08 1.79 -7.02
CA PRO A 287 -5.45 1.61 -7.52
C PRO A 287 -6.50 2.18 -6.59
N VAL A 288 -6.41 1.84 -5.31
CA VAL A 288 -7.43 2.19 -4.30
C VAL A 288 -7.54 3.70 -4.13
N ASN A 289 -6.41 4.41 -3.99
CA ASN A 289 -6.40 5.85 -3.76
C ASN A 289 -6.94 6.64 -4.96
N SER A 290 -6.72 6.16 -6.19
CA SER A 290 -7.33 6.75 -7.40
C SER A 290 -8.85 6.63 -7.37
N TYR A 291 -9.38 5.46 -7.02
CA TYR A 291 -10.82 5.28 -6.85
C TYR A 291 -11.39 6.07 -5.67
N GLN A 292 -10.66 6.26 -4.57
CA GLN A 292 -11.08 7.17 -3.50
C GLN A 292 -11.32 8.60 -4.02
N TYR A 293 -10.45 9.13 -4.89
CA TYR A 293 -10.71 10.43 -5.51
C TYR A 293 -11.89 10.42 -6.48
N LEU A 294 -12.04 9.37 -7.29
CA LEU A 294 -13.19 9.23 -8.19
C LEU A 294 -14.52 9.19 -7.41
N ASN A 295 -14.57 8.47 -6.28
CA ASN A 295 -15.75 8.43 -5.41
C ASN A 295 -16.00 9.77 -4.72
N THR A 296 -14.96 10.45 -4.26
CA THR A 296 -15.07 11.81 -3.72
C THR A 296 -15.68 12.75 -4.77
N ALA A 297 -15.15 12.74 -5.99
CA ALA A 297 -15.65 13.57 -7.08
C ALA A 297 -17.12 13.29 -7.41
N ARG A 298 -17.54 12.02 -7.49
CA ARG A 298 -18.95 11.64 -7.71
C ARG A 298 -19.92 12.23 -6.67
N LYS A 299 -19.44 12.43 -5.43
CA LYS A 299 -20.25 12.99 -4.33
C LYS A 299 -20.24 14.52 -4.29
N THR A 300 -19.14 15.17 -4.67
CA THR A 300 -18.89 16.59 -4.37
C THR A 300 -18.62 17.49 -5.56
N PHE A 301 -18.46 16.92 -6.76
CA PHE A 301 -18.04 17.66 -7.95
C PHE A 301 -19.02 17.36 -9.10
N ASP A 302 -19.60 18.39 -9.70
CA ASP A 302 -20.54 18.28 -10.83
C ASP A 302 -19.85 17.85 -12.15
N GLY A 303 -18.62 17.34 -12.08
CA GLY A 303 -17.83 16.86 -13.20
C GLY A 303 -17.16 15.53 -12.91
N VAL A 304 -16.34 15.07 -13.85
CA VAL A 304 -15.59 13.82 -13.74
C VAL A 304 -14.10 14.11 -13.75
N LEU A 305 -13.34 13.44 -12.88
CA LEU A 305 -11.87 13.49 -12.91
C LEU A 305 -11.32 12.63 -14.05
N ARG A 306 -11.58 13.05 -15.29
CA ARG A 306 -11.26 12.29 -16.52
C ARG A 306 -9.82 11.81 -16.58
N MET A 307 -8.86 12.62 -16.16
CA MET A 307 -7.45 12.22 -16.15
C MET A 307 -7.18 11.01 -15.25
N ILE A 308 -7.81 10.96 -14.08
CA ILE A 308 -7.66 9.84 -13.13
C ILE A 308 -8.42 8.62 -13.64
N GLU A 309 -9.64 8.82 -14.15
CA GLU A 309 -10.45 7.75 -14.73
C GLU A 309 -9.76 7.08 -15.92
N THR A 310 -9.31 7.85 -16.90
CA THR A 310 -8.56 7.34 -18.05
C THR A 310 -7.24 6.71 -17.63
N ALA A 311 -6.54 7.24 -16.61
CA ALA A 311 -5.34 6.60 -16.09
C ALA A 311 -5.63 5.21 -15.51
N ARG A 312 -6.76 5.03 -14.81
CA ARG A 312 -7.19 3.71 -14.31
C ARG A 312 -7.51 2.76 -15.44
N GLU A 313 -8.29 3.21 -16.42
CA GLU A 313 -8.62 2.42 -17.61
C GLU A 313 -7.36 1.94 -18.34
N ILE A 314 -6.37 2.82 -18.55
CA ILE A 314 -5.10 2.46 -19.18
C ILE A 314 -4.35 1.42 -18.33
N ASN A 315 -4.17 1.68 -17.04
CA ASN A 315 -3.42 0.78 -16.16
C ASN A 315 -4.08 -0.61 -16.00
N GLU A 316 -5.41 -0.66 -16.00
CA GLU A 316 -6.20 -1.90 -15.93
C GLU A 316 -6.29 -2.63 -17.28
N HIS A 317 -6.02 -1.94 -18.39
CA HIS A 317 -5.92 -2.55 -19.72
C HIS A 317 -4.55 -3.22 -19.95
N MET A 318 -3.48 -2.82 -19.26
CA MET A 318 -2.13 -3.36 -19.51
C MET A 318 -1.99 -4.90 -19.36
N PRO A 319 -2.71 -5.60 -18.46
CA PRO A 319 -2.78 -7.06 -18.47
C PRO A 319 -3.27 -7.63 -19.80
N HIS A 320 -4.28 -7.01 -20.41
CA HIS A 320 -4.81 -7.41 -21.72
C HIS A 320 -3.78 -7.17 -22.83
N HIS A 321 -3.18 -5.97 -22.88
CA HIS A 321 -2.10 -5.65 -23.81
C HIS A 321 -0.93 -6.64 -23.71
N THR A 322 -0.56 -7.05 -22.49
CA THR A 322 0.48 -8.08 -22.27
C THR A 322 0.12 -9.40 -22.94
N VAL A 323 -1.15 -9.82 -22.86
CA VAL A 323 -1.63 -11.05 -23.52
C VAL A 323 -1.64 -10.89 -25.05
N GLU A 324 -2.01 -9.73 -25.58
CA GLU A 324 -1.93 -9.46 -27.02
C GLU A 324 -0.50 -9.60 -27.54
N ILE A 325 0.49 -9.09 -26.82
CA ILE A 325 1.91 -9.24 -27.18
C ILE A 325 2.32 -10.73 -27.24
N VAL A 326 1.84 -11.55 -26.29
CA VAL A 326 2.12 -12.99 -26.27
C VAL A 326 1.49 -13.69 -27.47
N VAL A 327 0.24 -13.36 -27.78
CA VAL A 327 -0.48 -13.89 -28.95
C VAL A 327 0.25 -13.52 -30.24
N ASP A 328 0.67 -12.26 -30.39
CA ASP A 328 1.44 -11.80 -31.54
C ASP A 328 2.76 -12.57 -31.70
N ALA A 329 3.48 -12.83 -30.61
CA ALA A 329 4.74 -13.58 -30.65
C ALA A 329 4.53 -15.07 -30.98
N LEU A 330 3.47 -15.68 -30.46
CA LEU A 330 3.10 -17.07 -30.80
C LEU A 330 2.71 -17.19 -32.29
N ASN A 331 1.98 -16.21 -32.82
CA ASN A 331 1.60 -16.17 -34.23
C ASN A 331 2.83 -16.03 -35.16
N GLU A 332 3.88 -15.30 -34.77
CA GLU A 332 5.15 -15.27 -35.50
C GLU A 332 5.80 -16.67 -35.60
N SER A 333 5.56 -17.52 -34.60
CA SER A 333 5.99 -18.93 -34.59
C SER A 333 4.97 -19.90 -35.20
N GLU A 334 3.94 -19.39 -35.88
CA GLU A 334 2.81 -20.17 -36.42
C GLU A 334 2.13 -21.06 -35.35
N LYS A 335 2.15 -20.63 -34.10
CA LYS A 335 1.65 -21.38 -32.95
C LYS A 335 0.38 -20.77 -32.38
N SER A 336 -0.62 -21.60 -32.12
CA SER A 336 -1.84 -21.16 -31.46
C SER A 336 -1.63 -21.02 -29.95
N ILE A 337 -2.18 -19.96 -29.34
CA ILE A 337 -2.24 -19.83 -27.89
C ILE A 337 -3.00 -20.97 -27.21
N LYS A 338 -4.03 -21.51 -27.87
CA LYS A 338 -4.81 -22.62 -27.34
C LYS A 338 -3.92 -23.85 -27.20
N ASN A 339 -3.90 -24.42 -25.99
CA ASN A 339 -3.04 -25.53 -25.55
C ASN A 339 -1.54 -25.21 -25.45
N SER A 340 -1.09 -23.97 -25.68
CA SER A 340 0.31 -23.59 -25.47
C SER A 340 0.64 -23.54 -23.98
N ASN A 341 1.85 -23.95 -23.61
CA ASN A 341 2.37 -23.86 -22.25
C ASN A 341 2.96 -22.47 -22.01
N ILE A 342 2.34 -21.65 -21.18
CA ILE A 342 2.77 -20.29 -20.88
C ILE A 342 3.29 -20.24 -19.44
N GLY A 343 4.54 -19.84 -19.27
CA GLY A 343 5.14 -19.63 -17.95
C GLY A 343 5.01 -18.19 -17.49
N ILE A 344 4.60 -17.99 -16.25
CA ILE A 344 4.52 -16.69 -15.57
C ILE A 344 5.65 -16.62 -14.56
N LEU A 345 6.52 -15.62 -14.70
CA LEU A 345 7.63 -15.34 -13.80
C LEU A 345 7.30 -14.12 -12.93
N GLY A 346 7.10 -14.38 -11.65
CA GLY A 346 6.67 -13.41 -10.65
C GLY A 346 5.16 -13.18 -10.68
N ILE A 347 4.53 -13.20 -9.51
CA ILE A 347 3.10 -12.91 -9.33
C ILE A 347 2.85 -11.86 -8.26
N SER A 348 3.85 -11.53 -7.46
CA SER A 348 3.79 -10.44 -6.49
C SER A 348 3.60 -9.10 -7.19
N TYR A 349 2.81 -8.16 -6.66
CA TYR A 349 2.57 -6.88 -7.36
C TYR A 349 3.81 -5.98 -7.40
N LYS A 350 4.77 -6.20 -6.48
CA LYS A 350 6.05 -5.49 -6.34
C LYS A 350 7.19 -6.53 -6.22
N PRO A 351 8.39 -6.23 -6.75
CA PRO A 351 9.56 -7.07 -6.54
C PRO A 351 9.90 -7.31 -5.06
N ASN A 352 10.40 -8.51 -4.80
CA ASN A 352 11.03 -8.93 -3.54
C ASN A 352 10.13 -8.87 -2.28
N VAL A 353 8.81 -8.96 -2.45
CA VAL A 353 7.84 -9.07 -1.36
C VAL A 353 6.84 -10.18 -1.67
N ALA A 354 6.31 -10.84 -0.64
CA ALA A 354 5.25 -11.85 -0.76
C ALA A 354 3.86 -11.20 -0.67
N ASP A 355 3.48 -10.41 -1.68
CA ASP A 355 2.16 -9.77 -1.73
C ASP A 355 1.58 -9.74 -3.15
N ILE A 356 0.40 -10.37 -3.31
CA ILE A 356 -0.32 -10.52 -4.58
C ILE A 356 -1.57 -9.64 -4.67
N GLN A 357 -1.81 -8.74 -3.72
CA GLN A 357 -3.00 -7.89 -3.73
C GLN A 357 -3.09 -7.05 -5.00
N LEU A 358 -4.21 -7.20 -5.72
CA LEU A 358 -4.46 -6.52 -7.01
C LEU A 358 -3.33 -6.73 -8.02
N SER A 359 -2.63 -7.87 -7.96
CA SER A 359 -1.51 -8.11 -8.87
C SER A 359 -1.98 -8.20 -10.32
N PRO A 360 -1.30 -7.52 -11.27
CA PRO A 360 -1.57 -7.67 -12.70
C PRO A 360 -1.46 -9.12 -13.19
N ALA A 361 -0.68 -9.96 -12.50
CA ALA A 361 -0.49 -11.37 -12.85
C ALA A 361 -1.82 -12.15 -12.82
N GLU A 362 -2.73 -11.81 -11.91
CA GLU A 362 -4.04 -12.49 -11.79
C GLU A 362 -4.87 -12.33 -13.06
N GLU A 363 -4.99 -11.09 -13.56
CA GLU A 363 -5.76 -10.81 -14.78
C GLU A 363 -5.06 -11.35 -16.03
N ILE A 364 -3.71 -11.36 -16.08
CA ILE A 364 -2.96 -12.02 -17.16
C ILE A 364 -3.26 -13.52 -17.20
N VAL A 365 -3.15 -14.21 -16.07
CA VAL A 365 -3.42 -15.66 -15.96
C VAL A 365 -4.84 -15.96 -16.43
N LYS A 366 -5.83 -15.23 -15.91
CA LYS A 366 -7.24 -15.38 -16.26
C LYS A 366 -7.51 -15.19 -17.75
N HIS A 367 -6.93 -14.17 -18.38
CA HIS A 367 -7.08 -13.94 -19.83
C HIS A 367 -6.43 -15.06 -20.66
N LEU A 368 -5.24 -15.52 -20.27
CA LEU A 368 -4.57 -16.64 -20.96
C LEU A 368 -5.38 -17.94 -20.85
N GLU A 369 -5.97 -18.22 -19.67
CA GLU A 369 -6.85 -19.38 -19.47
C GLU A 369 -8.11 -19.32 -20.32
N GLN A 370 -8.73 -18.14 -20.44
CA GLN A 370 -9.90 -17.95 -21.32
C GLN A 370 -9.58 -18.24 -22.79
N LEU A 371 -8.33 -17.99 -23.21
CA LEU A 371 -7.82 -18.34 -24.54
C LEU A 371 -7.39 -19.83 -24.67
N GLY A 372 -7.48 -20.59 -23.58
CA GLY A 372 -7.18 -22.03 -23.52
C GLY A 372 -5.69 -22.35 -23.38
N ALA A 373 -4.87 -21.41 -22.89
CA ALA A 373 -3.47 -21.67 -22.56
C ALA A 373 -3.33 -22.56 -21.32
N LYS A 374 -2.20 -23.25 -21.20
CA LYS A 374 -1.81 -24.01 -20.01
C LYS A 374 -0.79 -23.21 -19.22
N ILE A 375 -1.10 -22.88 -17.98
CA ILE A 375 -0.29 -21.96 -17.18
C ILE A 375 0.69 -22.73 -16.29
N LYS A 376 1.92 -22.25 -16.22
CA LYS A 376 2.89 -22.59 -15.18
C LYS A 376 3.31 -21.31 -14.48
N ILE A 377 3.39 -21.32 -13.15
CA ILE A 377 3.74 -20.14 -12.37
C ILE A 377 5.02 -20.41 -11.59
N TYR A 378 5.93 -19.44 -11.55
CA TYR A 378 7.03 -19.41 -10.60
C TYR A 378 7.18 -18.01 -10.01
N ASP A 379 7.09 -17.93 -8.69
CA ASP A 379 7.47 -16.77 -7.91
C ASP A 379 8.29 -17.28 -6.72
N PRO A 380 9.48 -16.70 -6.45
CA PRO A 380 10.36 -17.20 -5.40
C PRO A 380 9.75 -17.17 -4.00
N PHE A 381 8.70 -16.36 -3.76
CA PHE A 381 8.02 -16.22 -2.48
C PHE A 381 6.81 -17.16 -2.31
N TYR A 382 6.36 -17.81 -3.38
CA TYR A 382 5.13 -18.63 -3.39
C TYR A 382 5.35 -20.09 -3.81
N LYS A 383 6.58 -20.62 -3.66
CA LYS A 383 6.94 -22.01 -4.05
C LYS A 383 6.02 -23.05 -3.40
N SER A 384 5.52 -24.01 -4.20
CA SER A 384 4.59 -25.07 -3.75
C SER A 384 3.28 -24.57 -3.12
N GLN A 385 2.85 -23.35 -3.44
CA GLN A 385 1.56 -22.81 -3.01
C GLN A 385 0.56 -22.81 -4.17
N ASN A 386 -0.71 -22.99 -3.85
CA ASN A 386 -1.79 -22.88 -4.84
C ASN A 386 -2.24 -21.42 -4.96
N ILE A 387 -1.88 -20.75 -6.04
CA ILE A 387 -2.20 -19.34 -6.31
C ILE A 387 -2.88 -19.25 -7.68
N PHE A 388 -3.95 -18.47 -7.76
CA PHE A 388 -4.80 -18.35 -8.96
C PHE A 388 -5.29 -19.70 -9.51
N SER A 389 -5.52 -20.69 -8.63
CA SER A 389 -5.87 -22.08 -8.98
C SER A 389 -4.75 -22.90 -9.63
N HIS A 390 -3.49 -22.43 -9.59
CA HIS A 390 -2.31 -23.14 -10.07
C HIS A 390 -1.33 -23.44 -8.95
N MET A 391 -0.76 -24.64 -8.95
CA MET A 391 0.37 -24.95 -8.09
C MET A 391 1.63 -24.23 -8.60
N CYS A 392 2.15 -23.29 -7.82
CA CYS A 392 3.38 -22.60 -8.12
C CYS A 392 4.57 -23.57 -8.07
N SER A 393 5.42 -23.49 -9.08
CA SER A 393 6.59 -24.35 -9.25
C SER A 393 7.65 -24.09 -8.19
N ASN A 394 8.51 -25.07 -7.96
CA ASN A 394 9.57 -24.95 -6.95
C ASN A 394 10.83 -24.26 -7.46
N SER A 395 11.04 -24.29 -8.78
CA SER A 395 12.18 -23.67 -9.42
C SER A 395 11.80 -22.93 -10.70
N PHE A 396 12.65 -21.99 -11.07
CA PHE A 396 12.62 -21.32 -12.36
C PHE A 396 12.65 -22.33 -13.53
N ASP A 397 13.48 -23.37 -13.43
CA ASP A 397 13.66 -24.38 -14.46
C ASP A 397 12.36 -25.16 -14.76
N ASP A 398 11.56 -25.49 -13.76
CA ASP A 398 10.28 -26.21 -13.92
C ASP A 398 9.29 -25.46 -14.84
N VAL A 399 9.35 -24.13 -14.80
CA VAL A 399 8.50 -23.23 -15.61
C VAL A 399 9.07 -23.03 -17.00
N VAL A 400 10.40 -22.87 -17.10
CA VAL A 400 11.09 -22.68 -18.38
C VAL A 400 10.98 -23.93 -19.25
N GLU A 401 11.18 -25.11 -18.67
CA GLU A 401 11.17 -26.37 -19.42
C GLU A 401 9.84 -26.62 -20.11
N ASN A 402 9.92 -26.90 -21.42
CA ASN A 402 8.77 -27.18 -22.29
C ASN A 402 7.72 -26.05 -22.33
N SER A 403 8.10 -24.81 -22.00
CA SER A 403 7.26 -23.64 -22.21
C SER A 403 7.34 -23.17 -23.66
N ASP A 404 6.23 -22.63 -24.16
CA ASP A 404 6.10 -22.05 -25.49
C ASP A 404 6.21 -20.52 -25.45
N ALA A 405 5.93 -19.92 -24.30
CA ALA A 405 6.27 -18.54 -24.00
C ALA A 405 6.49 -18.36 -22.50
N LEU A 406 7.34 -17.41 -22.14
CA LEU A 406 7.54 -16.95 -20.78
C LEU A 406 7.20 -15.47 -20.67
N ILE A 407 6.47 -15.10 -19.64
CA ILE A 407 6.09 -13.71 -19.34
C ILE A 407 6.73 -13.34 -18.00
N LEU A 408 7.60 -12.34 -18.02
CA LEU A 408 8.11 -11.74 -16.80
C LEU A 408 7.15 -10.64 -16.36
N VAL A 409 6.40 -10.90 -15.29
CA VAL A 409 5.40 -9.98 -14.72
C VAL A 409 5.97 -9.21 -13.53
N THR A 410 6.89 -9.80 -12.75
CA THR A 410 7.50 -9.10 -11.60
C THR A 410 9.00 -9.31 -11.58
N ALA A 411 9.76 -8.22 -11.58
CA ALA A 411 11.22 -8.23 -11.66
C ALA A 411 11.89 -8.44 -10.29
N HIS A 412 11.65 -9.60 -9.67
CA HIS A 412 12.42 -10.03 -8.49
C HIS A 412 13.92 -10.08 -8.80
N ASP A 413 14.75 -9.96 -7.76
CA ASP A 413 16.22 -9.99 -7.92
C ASP A 413 16.71 -11.28 -8.59
N GLU A 414 16.03 -12.40 -8.36
CA GLU A 414 16.31 -13.69 -8.97
C GLU A 414 16.22 -13.66 -10.52
N PHE A 415 15.41 -12.77 -11.09
CA PHE A 415 15.19 -12.68 -12.53
C PHE A 415 16.09 -11.68 -13.24
N LYS A 416 16.87 -10.87 -12.51
CA LYS A 416 17.71 -9.80 -13.09
C LYS A 416 18.81 -10.31 -14.02
N ASN A 417 19.25 -11.55 -13.84
CA ASN A 417 20.38 -12.14 -14.56
C ASN A 417 19.99 -13.38 -15.38
N ILE A 418 18.74 -13.44 -15.89
CA ILE A 418 18.32 -14.55 -16.76
C ILE A 418 19.21 -14.58 -18.00
N ASP A 419 19.90 -15.71 -18.23
CA ASP A 419 20.67 -15.94 -19.46
C ASP A 419 19.72 -16.33 -20.60
N PRO A 420 19.59 -15.51 -21.65
CA PRO A 420 18.67 -15.79 -22.74
C PRO A 420 19.07 -17.04 -23.55
N LYS A 421 20.32 -17.53 -23.46
CA LYS A 421 20.72 -18.82 -24.04
C LYS A 421 20.09 -20.01 -23.31
N ILE A 422 19.95 -19.91 -21.98
CA ILE A 422 19.28 -20.95 -21.19
C ILE A 422 17.83 -21.06 -21.63
N LEU A 423 17.15 -19.91 -21.74
CA LEU A 423 15.77 -19.85 -22.26
C LEU A 423 15.67 -20.50 -23.64
N PHE A 424 16.51 -20.09 -24.59
CA PHE A 424 16.50 -20.65 -25.94
C PHE A 424 16.69 -22.18 -25.95
N SER A 425 17.56 -22.71 -25.08
CA SER A 425 17.89 -24.14 -25.04
C SER A 425 16.82 -25.03 -24.39
N LYS A 426 16.01 -24.49 -23.47
CA LYS A 426 15.08 -25.27 -22.63
C LYS A 426 13.60 -25.11 -23.02
N MET A 427 13.26 -24.05 -23.74
CA MET A 427 11.88 -23.79 -24.18
C MET A 427 11.54 -24.56 -25.46
N ASN A 428 10.27 -24.95 -25.61
CA ASN A 428 9.75 -25.56 -26.85
C ASN A 428 9.67 -24.55 -27.99
N THR A 429 9.23 -23.34 -27.66
CA THR A 429 9.16 -22.19 -28.55
C THR A 429 9.77 -21.03 -27.78
N PRO A 430 10.92 -20.49 -28.19
CA PRO A 430 11.72 -19.61 -27.35
C PRO A 430 11.20 -18.15 -27.36
N ILE A 431 9.94 -17.95 -26.94
CA ILE A 431 9.29 -16.64 -26.81
C ILE A 431 9.49 -16.11 -25.40
N PHE A 432 10.04 -14.91 -25.27
CA PHE A 432 10.17 -14.23 -23.98
C PHE A 432 9.56 -12.84 -24.03
N VAL A 433 8.58 -12.59 -23.15
CA VAL A 433 7.88 -11.31 -23.00
C VAL A 433 8.32 -10.65 -21.70
N ASP A 434 9.09 -9.57 -21.82
CA ASP A 434 9.57 -8.77 -20.71
C ASP A 434 8.70 -7.53 -20.48
N THR A 435 7.87 -7.57 -19.43
CA THR A 435 7.00 -6.44 -19.09
C THR A 435 7.67 -5.42 -18.18
N ARG A 436 8.91 -5.66 -17.74
CA ARG A 436 9.62 -4.83 -16.73
C ARG A 436 10.90 -4.20 -17.26
N GLY A 437 11.28 -4.49 -18.50
CA GLY A 437 12.40 -3.86 -19.18
C GLY A 437 13.78 -4.27 -18.64
N ILE A 438 13.89 -5.41 -17.96
CA ILE A 438 15.16 -5.86 -17.37
C ILE A 438 16.06 -6.62 -18.35
N MET A 439 15.47 -7.22 -19.40
CA MET A 439 16.20 -7.98 -20.40
C MET A 439 16.84 -7.04 -21.44
N ASN A 440 18.09 -7.33 -21.78
CA ASN A 440 18.79 -6.65 -22.87
C ASN A 440 18.31 -7.21 -24.24
N ILE A 441 17.77 -6.32 -25.08
CA ILE A 441 17.19 -6.69 -26.39
C ILE A 441 18.22 -7.37 -27.30
N GLU A 442 19.43 -6.82 -27.40
CA GLU A 442 20.47 -7.34 -28.30
C GLU A 442 20.90 -8.76 -27.89
N SER A 443 21.06 -8.99 -26.58
CA SER A 443 21.40 -10.30 -26.03
C SER A 443 20.31 -11.33 -26.31
N ALA A 444 19.04 -10.98 -26.10
CA ALA A 444 17.90 -11.85 -26.37
C ALA A 444 17.74 -12.17 -27.86
N LYS A 445 17.90 -11.18 -28.75
CA LYS A 445 17.85 -11.41 -30.20
C LYS A 445 19.03 -12.26 -30.67
N LYS A 446 20.25 -12.02 -30.14
CA LYS A 446 21.45 -12.79 -30.50
C LYS A 446 21.39 -14.25 -30.07
N SER A 447 20.66 -14.58 -29.00
CA SER A 447 20.44 -15.97 -28.59
C SER A 447 19.35 -16.68 -29.40
N GLY A 448 18.61 -15.97 -30.27
CA GLY A 448 17.55 -16.54 -31.09
C GLY A 448 16.17 -16.55 -30.41
N LEU A 449 15.97 -15.78 -29.33
CA LEU A 449 14.65 -15.63 -28.72
C LEU A 449 13.75 -14.77 -29.62
N ILE A 450 12.47 -15.13 -29.69
CA ILE A 450 11.42 -14.20 -30.11
C ILE A 450 11.15 -13.31 -28.89
N PHE A 451 11.85 -12.19 -28.84
CA PHE A 451 11.75 -11.24 -27.74
C PHE A 451 10.63 -10.23 -28.00
N ARG A 452 9.85 -9.95 -26.96
CA ARG A 452 8.95 -8.81 -26.87
C ARG A 452 9.12 -8.12 -25.52
N GLY A 453 8.83 -6.84 -25.47
CA GLY A 453 8.65 -6.15 -24.20
C GLY A 453 7.78 -4.92 -24.36
N ILE A 454 7.14 -4.52 -23.26
CA ILE A 454 6.22 -3.37 -23.26
C ILE A 454 7.01 -2.11 -23.61
N GLY A 455 6.66 -1.48 -24.72
CA GLY A 455 7.32 -0.27 -25.22
C GLY A 455 8.76 -0.45 -25.69
N ARG A 456 9.28 -1.68 -25.85
CA ARG A 456 10.72 -1.91 -26.11
C ARG A 456 11.14 -1.76 -27.58
N GLY A 457 10.21 -1.47 -28.49
CA GLY A 457 10.45 -1.48 -29.93
C GLY A 457 10.92 -2.85 -30.44
N GLY A 458 11.11 -2.98 -31.75
CA GLY A 458 11.87 -4.07 -32.36
C GLY A 458 11.09 -5.32 -32.71
N ARG A 459 9.92 -5.18 -33.35
CA ARG A 459 9.40 -6.26 -34.22
C ARG A 459 10.45 -6.67 -35.25
#